data_AF-A0A6G0JIP0-F1
#
_entry.id   AF-A0A6G0JIP0-F1
#
_cell.length_a   1.000
_cell.length_b   1.000
_cell.length_c   1.000
_cell.angle_alpha   90.00
_cell.angle_beta   90.00
_cell.angle_gamma   90.00
#
_symmetry.space_group_name_H-M   'P 1'
#
loop_
_entity.id
_entity.type
_entity.pdbx_description
1 polymer ?
#
loop_
_entity_poly.entity_id
_entity_poly.type
_entity_poly.pdbx_seq_one_letter_code
_entity_poly.pdbx_strand_id
1 'polypeptide(L)'
;MLTDANMERRLKFCAGHVDQSSMLFNAMEDVIHVDEKLFYMTTVKRRYVLLPDEAVPTRRVRSKRHIPKVMVLAAVARPRTDPRTGAFFDGKIGLWAFLTHEPAQRSSRNRPAGTLVPKEQPVNKSTYREMLVERVLPAIRTK
;
A
#
# COMPACT_ATOMS: atom_id res chain seq x y z
N MET A 1 -18.36 -17.85 0.62
CA MET A 1 -17.79 -18.97 -0.18
C MET A 1 -17.55 -18.51 -1.61
N LEU A 2 -16.57 -19.07 -2.30
CA LEU A 2 -16.38 -18.81 -3.74
C LEU A 2 -17.47 -19.54 -4.54
N THR A 3 -17.91 -18.94 -5.64
CA THR A 3 -18.79 -19.59 -6.61
C THR A 3 -17.97 -20.52 -7.52
N ASP A 4 -18.61 -21.52 -8.12
CA ASP A 4 -17.95 -22.46 -9.04
C ASP A 4 -17.26 -21.74 -10.21
N ALA A 5 -17.93 -20.75 -10.79
CA ALA A 5 -17.35 -19.91 -11.84
C ALA A 5 -16.09 -19.15 -11.38
N ASN A 6 -16.04 -18.71 -10.10
CA ASN A 6 -14.84 -18.06 -9.56
C ASN A 6 -13.71 -19.07 -9.33
N MET A 7 -14.03 -20.30 -8.90
CA MET A 7 -13.04 -21.36 -8.74
C MET A 7 -12.44 -21.75 -10.10
N GLU A 8 -13.29 -21.96 -11.11
CA GLU A 8 -12.87 -22.29 -12.46
C GLU A 8 -11.97 -21.20 -13.06
N ARG A 9 -12.35 -19.92 -12.90
CA ARG A 9 -11.54 -18.79 -13.38
C ARG A 9 -10.17 -18.74 -12.70
N ARG A 10 -10.11 -19.00 -11.38
CA ARG A 10 -8.84 -19.06 -10.64
C ARG A 10 -7.97 -20.23 -11.10
N LEU A 11 -8.57 -21.40 -11.35
CA LEU A 11 -7.83 -22.56 -11.87
C LEU A 11 -7.24 -22.28 -13.26
N LYS A 12 -8.05 -21.71 -14.17
CA LYS A 12 -7.59 -21.28 -15.50
C LYS A 12 -6.45 -20.27 -15.42
N PHE A 13 -6.56 -19.29 -14.51
CA PHE A 13 -5.49 -18.32 -14.26
C PHE A 13 -4.20 -19.01 -13.79
N CYS A 14 -4.26 -19.91 -12.81
CA CYS A 14 -3.09 -20.64 -12.33
C CYS A 14 -2.46 -21.51 -13.43
N ALA A 15 -3.28 -22.25 -14.18
CA ALA A 15 -2.81 -23.12 -15.26
C ALA A 15 -2.13 -22.31 -16.39
N GLY A 16 -2.63 -21.10 -16.69
CA GLY A 16 -2.00 -20.21 -17.67
C GLY A 16 -0.64 -19.65 -17.26
N HIS A 17 -0.27 -19.76 -15.98
CA HIS A 17 1.05 -19.38 -15.47
C HIS A 17 1.99 -20.58 -15.27
N VAL A 18 1.65 -21.75 -15.82
CA VAL A 18 2.53 -22.91 -15.88
C VAL A 18 2.94 -23.13 -17.32
N ASP A 19 4.24 -23.18 -17.57
CA ASP A 19 4.75 -23.61 -18.87
C ASP A 19 4.50 -25.12 -19.02
N GLN A 20 3.73 -25.50 -20.03
CA GLN A 20 3.33 -26.89 -20.25
C GLN A 20 4.50 -27.78 -20.66
N SER A 21 5.59 -27.20 -21.19
CA SER A 21 6.76 -27.97 -21.62
C SER A 21 7.69 -28.32 -20.46
N SER A 22 8.08 -27.32 -19.66
CA SER A 22 8.94 -27.53 -18.50
C SER A 22 8.20 -27.93 -17.23
N MET A 23 6.86 -27.77 -17.20
CA MET A 23 6.02 -27.89 -16.00
C MET A 23 6.43 -26.94 -14.86
N LEU A 24 7.16 -25.87 -15.18
CA LEU A 24 7.57 -24.83 -14.24
C LEU A 24 6.60 -23.66 -14.25
N PHE A 25 6.53 -22.94 -13.14
CA PHE A 25 5.78 -21.69 -13.07
C PHE A 25 6.49 -20.58 -13.86
N ASN A 26 5.70 -19.72 -14.49
CA ASN A 26 6.18 -18.49 -15.11
C ASN A 26 6.92 -17.66 -14.04
N ALA A 27 8.13 -17.24 -14.40
CA ALA A 27 9.02 -16.48 -13.54
C ALA A 27 8.49 -15.07 -13.19
N MET A 28 7.52 -14.55 -13.95
CA MET A 28 6.87 -13.24 -13.75
C MET A 28 7.87 -12.09 -13.66
N GLU A 29 8.96 -12.16 -14.44
CA GLU A 29 10.04 -11.16 -14.43
C GLU A 29 9.65 -9.83 -15.09
N ASP A 30 8.59 -9.85 -15.88
CA ASP A 30 7.96 -8.72 -16.58
C ASP A 30 6.65 -8.27 -15.92
N VAL A 31 6.30 -8.85 -14.75
CA VAL A 31 5.06 -8.55 -14.04
C VAL A 31 5.33 -7.65 -12.84
N ILE A 32 4.47 -6.65 -12.69
CA ILE A 32 4.46 -5.74 -11.54
C ILE A 32 3.11 -5.88 -10.85
N HIS A 33 3.16 -6.26 -9.57
CA HIS A 33 1.99 -6.35 -8.73
C HIS A 33 1.71 -5.00 -8.09
N VAL A 34 0.47 -4.57 -8.19
CA VAL A 34 -0.02 -3.32 -7.62
C VAL A 34 -1.22 -3.62 -6.75
N ASP A 35 -1.24 -3.09 -5.53
CA ASP A 35 -2.34 -3.28 -4.58
C ASP A 35 -2.54 -2.05 -3.70
N GLU A 36 -3.79 -1.81 -3.32
CA GLU A 36 -4.18 -0.75 -2.41
C GLU A 36 -4.37 -1.27 -0.99
N LYS A 37 -3.78 -0.57 -0.03
CA LYS A 37 -3.96 -0.86 1.38
C LYS A 37 -4.37 0.37 2.16
N LEU A 38 -5.44 0.23 2.94
CA LEU A 38 -5.89 1.24 3.90
C LEU A 38 -5.14 1.07 5.22
N PHE A 39 -4.27 2.02 5.55
CA PHE A 39 -3.53 2.06 6.80
C PHE A 39 -4.23 2.96 7.82
N TYR A 40 -4.30 2.50 9.06
CA TYR A 40 -4.77 3.30 10.19
C TYR A 40 -3.56 3.75 10.98
N MET A 41 -3.52 5.01 11.39
CA MET A 41 -2.40 5.57 12.17
C MET A 41 -2.22 4.82 13.51
N THR A 42 -3.28 4.24 14.05
CA THR A 42 -3.24 3.38 15.22
C THR A 42 -4.39 2.37 15.22
N THR A 43 -4.40 1.41 16.12
CA THR A 43 -5.51 0.48 16.33
C THR A 43 -6.44 1.00 17.42
N VAL A 44 -7.66 0.45 17.60
CA VAL A 44 -8.55 0.86 18.72
C VAL A 44 -8.06 0.30 20.05
N LYS A 45 -7.67 -0.97 20.05
CA LYS A 45 -7.03 -1.66 21.19
C LYS A 45 -5.59 -1.93 20.80
N ARG A 46 -4.64 -1.45 21.61
CA ARG A 46 -3.21 -1.68 21.42
C ARG A 46 -2.67 -2.28 22.71
N ARG A 47 -1.85 -3.32 22.59
CA ARG A 47 -1.13 -3.89 23.73
C ARG A 47 0.20 -3.17 23.85
N TYR A 48 0.57 -2.82 25.07
CA TYR A 48 1.85 -2.22 25.40
C TYR A 48 2.59 -3.22 26.28
N VAL A 49 3.86 -3.43 25.99
CA VAL A 49 4.79 -4.09 26.92
C VAL A 49 5.48 -2.95 27.64
N LEU A 50 5.38 -2.94 28.97
CA LEU A 50 5.90 -1.89 29.83
C LEU A 50 6.91 -2.48 30.79
N LEU A 51 7.94 -1.70 31.15
CA LEU A 51 8.81 -2.03 32.27
C LEU A 51 8.07 -1.80 33.61
N PRO A 52 8.50 -2.43 34.72
CA PRO A 52 7.80 -2.32 36.01
C PRO A 52 7.62 -0.89 36.53
N ASP A 53 8.52 0.02 36.15
CA ASP A 53 8.57 1.43 36.53
C ASP A 53 7.97 2.37 35.48
N GLU A 54 7.50 1.85 34.35
CA GLU A 54 6.98 2.67 33.25
C GLU A 54 5.50 3.00 33.44
N ALA A 55 5.16 4.29 33.33
CA ALA A 55 3.78 4.75 33.44
C ALA A 55 2.92 4.26 32.27
N VAL A 56 1.70 3.80 32.57
CA VAL A 56 0.77 3.29 31.57
C VAL A 56 0.39 4.41 30.56
N PRO A 57 0.58 4.18 29.24
CA PRO A 57 0.22 5.16 28.24
C PRO A 57 -1.27 5.50 28.25
N THR A 58 -1.59 6.80 28.38
CA THR A 58 -2.98 7.26 28.34
C THR A 58 -3.49 7.31 26.89
N ARG A 59 -4.52 6.53 26.57
CA ARG A 59 -5.19 6.56 25.26
C ARG A 59 -6.57 7.19 25.33
N ARG A 60 -6.80 8.18 24.47
CA ARG A 60 -8.09 8.90 24.36
C ARG A 60 -8.95 8.50 23.16
N VAL A 61 -8.46 7.62 22.29
CA VAL A 61 -9.16 7.18 21.08
C VAL A 61 -10.15 6.05 21.43
N ARG A 62 -11.44 6.38 21.42
CA ARG A 62 -12.54 5.46 21.79
C ARG A 62 -13.15 4.68 20.61
N SER A 63 -13.07 5.20 19.38
CA SER A 63 -13.70 4.60 18.20
C SER A 63 -12.79 4.63 16.98
N LYS A 64 -12.83 3.57 16.17
CA LYS A 64 -12.08 3.45 14.90
C LYS A 64 -12.41 4.57 13.91
N ARG A 65 -13.64 5.11 13.98
CA ARG A 65 -14.11 6.19 13.09
C ARG A 65 -13.30 7.48 13.22
N HIS A 66 -12.70 7.72 14.39
CA HIS A 66 -11.91 8.93 14.66
C HIS A 66 -10.40 8.69 14.50
N ILE A 67 -9.98 7.52 13.99
CA ILE A 67 -8.58 7.24 13.73
C ILE A 67 -8.24 7.72 12.32
N PRO A 68 -7.26 8.62 12.15
CA PRO A 68 -6.75 8.98 10.85
C PRO A 68 -6.31 7.74 10.08
N LYS A 69 -6.75 7.67 8.83
CA LYS A 69 -6.47 6.56 7.92
C LYS A 69 -6.03 7.12 6.57
N VAL A 70 -5.26 6.33 5.85
CA VAL A 70 -4.73 6.71 4.54
C VAL A 70 -4.74 5.49 3.64
N MET A 71 -5.27 5.66 2.42
CA MET A 71 -5.14 4.64 1.39
C MET A 71 -3.77 4.79 0.73
N VAL A 72 -3.09 3.69 0.52
CA VAL A 72 -1.74 3.67 -0.04
C VAL A 72 -1.68 2.64 -1.16
N LEU A 73 -1.13 3.05 -2.30
CA LEU A 73 -0.80 2.19 -3.43
C LEU A 73 0.62 1.68 -3.28
N ALA A 74 0.80 0.36 -3.30
CA ALA A 74 2.12 -0.27 -3.34
C ALA A 74 2.34 -0.90 -4.71
N ALA A 75 3.54 -0.72 -5.29
CA ALA A 75 3.98 -1.47 -6.46
C ALA A 75 5.22 -2.27 -6.14
N VAL A 76 5.19 -3.57 -6.45
CA VAL A 76 6.29 -4.49 -6.24
C VAL A 76 6.44 -5.42 -7.44
N ALA A 77 7.68 -5.78 -7.74
CA ALA A 77 8.05 -6.81 -8.70
C ALA A 77 8.77 -7.94 -7.96
N ARG A 78 9.07 -9.02 -8.68
CA ARG A 78 9.85 -10.12 -8.14
C ARG A 78 11.28 -9.66 -7.80
N PRO A 79 11.80 -9.92 -6.58
CA PRO A 79 13.20 -9.70 -6.27
C PRO A 79 14.09 -10.56 -7.18
N ARG A 80 15.15 -9.97 -7.73
CA ARG A 80 16.05 -10.65 -8.67
C ARG A 80 17.47 -10.08 -8.62
N THR A 81 18.43 -10.89 -9.01
CA THR A 81 19.83 -10.47 -9.15
C THR A 81 20.17 -10.37 -10.63
N ASP A 82 20.82 -9.28 -11.03
CA ASP A 82 21.36 -9.15 -12.38
C ASP A 82 22.54 -10.13 -12.55
N PRO A 83 22.45 -11.12 -13.45
CA PRO A 83 23.51 -12.11 -13.65
C PRO A 83 24.80 -11.50 -14.20
N ARG A 84 24.76 -10.31 -14.79
CA ARG A 84 25.91 -9.64 -15.41
C ARG A 84 26.67 -8.75 -14.44
N THR A 85 25.95 -8.00 -13.60
CA THR A 85 26.55 -7.05 -12.66
C THR A 85 26.60 -7.57 -11.22
N GLY A 86 25.84 -8.62 -10.91
CA GLY A 86 25.64 -9.13 -9.54
C GLY A 86 24.77 -8.21 -8.67
N ALA A 87 24.23 -7.12 -9.22
CA ALA A 87 23.40 -6.19 -8.49
C ALA A 87 22.06 -6.84 -8.08
N PHE A 88 21.65 -6.64 -6.83
CA PHE A 88 20.40 -7.18 -6.30
C PHE A 88 19.28 -6.13 -6.34
N PHE A 89 18.16 -6.49 -6.96
CA PHE A 89 16.91 -5.75 -6.90
C PHE A 89 15.96 -6.42 -5.92
N ASP A 90 15.54 -5.68 -4.90
CA ASP A 90 14.70 -6.18 -3.81
C ASP A 90 13.20 -6.27 -4.15
N GLY A 91 12.83 -5.99 -5.40
CA GLY A 91 11.45 -6.00 -5.88
C GLY A 91 10.64 -4.78 -5.51
N LYS A 92 11.14 -3.84 -4.70
CA LYS A 92 10.35 -2.68 -4.27
C LYS A 92 10.43 -1.56 -5.30
N ILE A 93 9.27 -1.16 -5.81
CA ILE A 93 9.19 -0.06 -6.78
C ILE A 93 8.81 1.23 -6.07
N GLY A 94 7.72 1.21 -5.31
CA GLY A 94 7.29 2.40 -4.58
C GLY A 94 6.03 2.21 -3.76
N LEU A 95 5.76 3.25 -2.97
CA LEU A 95 4.62 3.36 -2.08
C LEU A 95 4.08 4.79 -2.16
N TRP A 96 2.81 4.95 -2.54
CA TRP A 96 2.21 6.27 -2.73
C TRP A 96 0.91 6.40 -1.97
N ALA A 97 0.84 7.40 -1.10
CA ALA A 97 -0.36 7.68 -0.32
C ALA A 97 -1.33 8.57 -1.10
N PHE A 98 -2.61 8.24 -1.07
CA PHE A 98 -3.69 9.10 -1.57
C PHE A 98 -3.98 10.21 -0.55
N LEU A 99 -3.16 11.27 -0.60
CA LEU A 99 -3.22 12.41 0.31
C LEU A 99 -3.15 13.73 -0.45
N THR A 100 -3.98 14.68 -0.04
CA THR A 100 -3.85 16.09 -0.43
C THR A 100 -3.44 16.91 0.78
N HIS A 101 -2.71 18.01 0.56
CA HIS A 101 -2.40 18.96 1.64
C HIS A 101 -3.36 20.13 1.55
N GLU A 102 -4.22 20.29 2.56
CA GLU A 102 -5.19 21.38 2.63
C GLU A 102 -4.90 22.29 3.85
N PRO A 103 -5.04 23.62 3.72
CA PRO A 103 -4.86 24.54 4.82
C PRO A 103 -5.94 24.35 5.89
N ALA A 104 -5.59 24.57 7.16
CA ALA A 104 -6.54 24.44 8.26
C ALA A 104 -7.59 25.56 8.16
N GLN A 105 -8.86 25.21 8.12
CA GLN A 105 -9.94 26.21 8.10
C GLN A 105 -10.12 26.93 9.44
N ARG A 106 -9.75 26.28 10.56
CA ARG A 106 -9.91 26.84 11.90
C ARG A 106 -8.63 26.67 12.70
N SER A 107 -8.33 27.67 13.52
CA SER A 107 -7.32 27.56 14.56
C SER A 107 -7.79 26.59 15.64
N SER A 108 -6.86 25.79 16.13
CA SER A 108 -7.03 24.92 17.28
C SER A 108 -5.79 25.04 18.16
N ARG A 109 -5.89 24.55 19.40
CA ARG A 109 -4.75 24.56 20.34
C ARG A 109 -3.47 23.95 19.77
N ASN A 110 -3.59 22.99 18.86
CA ASN A 110 -2.46 22.25 18.31
C ASN A 110 -2.09 22.67 16.87
N ARG A 111 -2.85 23.57 16.25
CA ARG A 111 -2.69 23.93 14.84
C ARG A 111 -3.37 25.27 14.53
N PRO A 112 -2.62 26.33 14.17
CA PRO A 112 -3.18 27.58 13.65
C PRO A 112 -3.97 27.39 12.35
N ALA A 113 -4.91 28.29 12.08
CA ALA A 113 -5.54 28.40 10.76
C ALA A 113 -4.47 28.61 9.67
N GLY A 114 -4.67 28.00 8.51
CA GLY A 114 -3.75 28.11 7.36
C GLY A 114 -2.63 27.06 7.31
N THR A 115 -2.27 26.40 8.41
CA THR A 115 -1.24 25.33 8.38
C THR A 115 -1.68 24.22 7.41
N LEU A 116 -0.85 23.80 6.46
CA LEU A 116 -1.14 22.68 5.55
C LEU A 116 -1.15 21.35 6.31
N VAL A 117 -2.21 20.54 6.12
CA VAL A 117 -2.26 19.19 6.70
C VAL A 117 -2.71 18.16 5.68
N PRO A 118 -2.15 16.94 5.77
CA PRO A 118 -2.60 15.82 4.97
C PRO A 118 -4.06 15.48 5.25
N LYS A 119 -4.84 15.43 4.20
CA LYS A 119 -6.23 14.98 4.19
C LYS A 119 -6.35 13.76 3.28
N GLU A 120 -7.16 12.80 3.71
CA GLU A 120 -7.45 11.62 2.91
C GLU A 120 -8.13 12.02 1.60
N GLN A 121 -7.58 11.55 0.48
CA GLN A 121 -8.18 11.72 -0.84
C GLN A 121 -8.97 10.45 -1.18
N PRO A 122 -10.22 10.56 -1.70
CA PRO A 122 -10.96 9.40 -2.14
C PRO A 122 -10.26 8.71 -3.33
N VAL A 123 -10.19 7.38 -3.27
CA VAL A 123 -9.67 6.57 -4.37
C VAL A 123 -10.83 6.24 -5.30
N ASN A 124 -10.80 6.84 -6.48
CA ASN A 124 -11.76 6.61 -7.55
C ASN A 124 -11.00 6.39 -8.85
N LYS A 125 -11.73 6.16 -9.95
CA LYS A 125 -11.12 5.87 -11.25
C LYS A 125 -10.14 6.96 -11.72
N SER A 126 -10.44 8.24 -11.50
CA SER A 126 -9.58 9.33 -11.97
C SER A 126 -8.34 9.48 -11.11
N THR A 127 -8.48 9.54 -9.78
CA THR A 127 -7.35 9.68 -8.85
C THR A 127 -6.42 8.47 -8.92
N TYR A 128 -6.96 7.28 -9.13
CA TYR A 128 -6.17 6.07 -9.34
C TYR A 128 -5.37 6.10 -10.65
N ARG A 129 -6.01 6.50 -11.76
CA ARG A 129 -5.34 6.64 -13.06
C ARG A 129 -4.21 7.66 -13.00
N GLU A 130 -4.44 8.81 -12.38
CA GLU A 130 -3.45 9.87 -12.17
C GLU A 130 -2.25 9.32 -11.38
N MET A 131 -2.50 8.62 -10.28
CA MET A 131 -1.45 7.96 -9.49
C MET A 131 -0.61 7.00 -10.34
N LEU A 132 -1.24 6.16 -11.16
CA LEU A 132 -0.53 5.24 -12.04
C LEU A 132 0.35 5.97 -13.06
N VAL A 133 -0.21 6.97 -13.75
CA VAL A 133 0.47 7.68 -14.84
C VAL A 133 1.58 8.59 -14.34
N GLU A 134 1.34 9.33 -13.27
CA GLU A 134 2.27 10.35 -12.80
C GLU A 134 3.31 9.82 -11.82
N ARG A 135 3.00 8.72 -11.12
CA ARG A 135 3.87 8.20 -10.05
C ARG A 135 4.38 6.80 -10.34
N VAL A 136 3.48 5.84 -10.59
CA VAL A 136 3.87 4.42 -10.69
C VAL A 136 4.68 4.15 -11.96
N LEU A 137 4.15 4.48 -13.13
CA LEU A 137 4.83 4.20 -14.41
C LEU A 137 6.21 4.87 -14.51
N PRO A 138 6.39 6.14 -14.10
CA PRO A 138 7.72 6.74 -14.05
C PRO A 138 8.67 6.00 -13.10
N ALA A 139 8.20 5.59 -11.91
CA ALA A 139 9.03 4.86 -10.95
C ALA A 139 9.42 3.46 -11.43
N ILE A 140 8.62 2.83 -12.29
CA ILE A 140 8.97 1.56 -12.93
C ILE A 140 10.14 1.76 -13.89
N ARG A 141 10.12 2.84 -14.68
CA ARG A 141 11.17 3.14 -15.69
C ARG A 141 12.52 3.49 -15.08
N THR A 142 12.59 3.80 -13.79
CA THR A 142 13.84 4.12 -13.09
C THR A 142 14.50 2.90 -12.43
N LYS A 143 13.86 1.73 -12.47
CA LYS A 143 14.41 0.46 -11.98
C LYS A 143 15.05 -0.32 -13.12
#